data_AF-A0A238Z5E1-F1
#
_entry.id   AF-A0A238Z5E1-F1
#
_cell.length_a   1.000
_cell.length_b   1.000
_cell.length_c   1.000
_cell.angle_alpha   90.00
_cell.angle_beta   90.00
_cell.angle_gamma   90.00
#
_symmetry.space_group_name_H-M   'P 1'
#
loop_
_entity.id
_entity.type
_entity.pdbx_description
1 polymer ?
#
loop_
_entity_poly.entity_id
_entity_poly.type
_entity_poly.pdbx_seq_one_letter_code
_entity_poly.pdbx_strand_id
1 'polypeptide(L)'
;MQPEDLLARTDWSAVEHAYGDDPDFPSSPEILAGLLDEDADRQGRALADLYDVVHHQGMISGATAPAVLFVVAVLDDRRTLTPVLPRTGVRGVKVPLRVALLCWLTSVMQHAADDYDGRRRGFPADVEACRALRPSVFPVVRSMRSDPDPVIASAASGAALACLLDAPELAHHRAGTATWSDGHALAGLDRYSRVMAILTLQSWGGDTTSVMETDPDPLVRAAAALTPAIAGSVHGTRALLDVLSAPSAHASCKRDYPHFGPIFMSRFLPTVIERASLDDLIPALDLLLAGAPPVIYQVDWCTLLRARAFPSAGPLSAAQQALRDVIAERCFGPGSPPVPFDGDARKALIDLVP
;
A
#
# COMPACT_ATOMS: atom_id res chain seq x y z
N MET A 1 -12.07 -17.57 22.44
CA MET A 1 -13.50 -17.72 22.11
C MET A 1 -13.57 -18.68 20.94
N GLN A 2 -14.53 -19.61 20.90
CA GLN A 2 -14.61 -20.53 19.76
C GLN A 2 -15.18 -19.77 18.54
N PRO A 3 -14.75 -20.09 17.30
CA PRO A 3 -15.25 -19.44 16.09
C PRO A 3 -16.77 -19.52 15.93
N GLU A 4 -17.37 -20.65 16.31
CA GLU A 4 -18.83 -20.85 16.24
C GLU A 4 -19.60 -19.97 17.23
N ASP A 5 -19.02 -19.68 18.40
CA ASP A 5 -19.62 -18.74 19.35
C ASP A 5 -19.68 -17.32 18.77
N LEU A 6 -18.67 -16.92 17.99
CA LEU A 6 -18.65 -15.60 17.33
C LEU A 6 -19.74 -15.50 16.26
N LEU A 7 -19.91 -16.55 15.44
CA LEU A 7 -21.00 -16.62 14.47
C LEU A 7 -22.37 -16.54 15.14
N ALA A 8 -22.58 -17.28 16.22
CA ALA A 8 -23.88 -17.34 16.90
C ALA A 8 -24.23 -16.08 17.70
N ARG A 9 -23.24 -15.39 18.28
CA ARG A 9 -23.45 -14.24 19.17
C ARG A 9 -23.47 -12.89 18.45
N THR A 10 -22.99 -12.84 17.22
CA THR A 10 -23.00 -11.61 16.43
C THR A 10 -24.37 -11.43 15.82
N ASP A 11 -24.98 -10.26 16.03
CA ASP A 11 -26.23 -9.90 15.35
C ASP A 11 -25.92 -9.48 13.92
N TRP A 12 -25.78 -10.46 13.02
CA TRP A 12 -25.43 -10.24 11.62
C TRP A 12 -26.46 -9.41 10.85
N SER A 13 -27.70 -9.33 11.35
CA SER A 13 -28.73 -8.47 10.76
C SER A 13 -28.50 -6.98 11.05
N ALA A 14 -27.67 -6.66 12.05
CA ALA A 14 -27.31 -5.30 12.43
C ALA A 14 -25.95 -4.84 11.86
N VAL A 15 -25.22 -5.72 11.16
CA VAL A 15 -23.88 -5.43 10.63
C VAL A 15 -23.79 -5.76 9.13
N GLU A 16 -23.99 -4.74 8.30
CA GLU A 16 -23.96 -4.89 6.85
C GLU A 16 -22.53 -5.06 6.28
N HIS A 17 -22.42 -5.82 5.20
CA HIS A 17 -21.25 -5.83 4.32
C HIS A 17 -21.44 -4.86 3.14
N ALA A 18 -20.49 -4.79 2.20
CA ALA A 18 -20.48 -3.78 1.13
C ALA A 18 -21.68 -3.81 0.16
N TYR A 19 -22.47 -4.89 0.21
CA TYR A 19 -23.64 -5.12 -0.64
C TYR A 19 -24.96 -5.15 0.14
N GLY A 20 -24.96 -4.89 1.46
CA GLY A 20 -26.16 -4.96 2.29
C GLY A 20 -26.86 -6.32 2.19
N ASP A 21 -28.19 -6.32 2.06
CA ASP A 21 -29.03 -7.53 1.96
C ASP A 21 -29.24 -8.03 0.52
N ASP A 22 -28.34 -7.72 -0.41
CA ASP A 22 -28.46 -8.18 -1.80
C ASP A 22 -28.41 -9.72 -1.88
N PRO A 23 -29.50 -10.39 -2.32
CA PRO A 23 -29.58 -11.85 -2.32
C PRO A 23 -28.66 -12.53 -3.32
N ASP A 24 -28.05 -11.78 -4.25
CA ASP A 24 -27.08 -12.32 -5.21
C ASP A 24 -25.69 -12.54 -4.58
N PHE A 25 -25.46 -12.05 -3.35
CA PHE A 25 -24.21 -12.19 -2.61
C PHE A 25 -24.35 -13.09 -1.37
N PRO A 26 -23.31 -13.87 -1.02
CA PRO A 26 -23.33 -14.70 0.17
C PRO A 26 -23.31 -13.85 1.45
N SER A 27 -24.00 -14.32 2.48
CA SER A 27 -24.03 -13.63 3.77
C SER A 27 -22.67 -13.71 4.48
N SER A 28 -22.35 -12.72 5.33
CA SER A 28 -21.09 -12.76 6.12
C SER A 28 -20.91 -14.04 6.95
N PRO A 29 -21.94 -14.59 7.63
CA PRO A 29 -21.83 -15.88 8.31
C PRO A 29 -21.48 -17.05 7.39
N GLU A 30 -22.07 -17.10 6.21
CA GLU A 30 -21.82 -18.15 5.21
C GLU A 30 -20.37 -18.10 4.74
N ILE A 31 -19.86 -16.90 4.42
CA ILE A 31 -18.47 -16.67 4.04
C ILE A 31 -17.53 -17.16 5.16
N LEU A 32 -17.75 -16.73 6.39
CA LEU A 32 -16.87 -17.05 7.52
C LEU A 32 -16.89 -18.55 7.87
N ALA A 33 -18.06 -19.20 7.83
CA ALA A 33 -18.17 -20.63 8.02
C ALA A 33 -17.41 -21.41 6.93
N GLY A 34 -17.47 -20.94 5.68
CA GLY A 34 -16.77 -21.55 4.54
C GLY A 34 -15.24 -21.56 4.66
N LEU A 35 -14.64 -20.65 5.46
CA LEU A 35 -13.21 -20.67 5.76
C LEU A 35 -12.76 -21.92 6.52
N LEU A 36 -13.70 -22.59 7.20
CA LEU A 36 -13.49 -23.78 8.00
C LEU A 36 -14.03 -25.07 7.33
N ASP A 37 -14.42 -24.99 6.06
CA ASP A 37 -14.82 -26.18 5.28
C ASP A 37 -13.60 -27.10 5.06
N GLU A 38 -13.83 -28.41 4.96
CA GLU A 38 -12.77 -29.39 4.68
C GLU A 38 -12.44 -29.43 3.17
N ASP A 39 -13.30 -28.87 2.30
CA ASP A 39 -13.06 -28.71 0.87
C ASP A 39 -12.27 -27.43 0.57
N ALA A 40 -11.07 -27.60 0.01
CA ALA A 40 -10.17 -26.51 -0.36
C ALA A 40 -10.77 -25.53 -1.38
N ASP A 41 -11.65 -25.99 -2.28
CA ASP A 41 -12.28 -25.12 -3.26
C ASP A 41 -13.36 -24.25 -2.61
N ARG A 42 -14.04 -24.77 -1.56
CA ARG A 42 -14.98 -23.98 -0.75
C ARG A 42 -14.24 -22.96 0.10
N GLN A 43 -13.13 -23.34 0.74
CA GLN A 43 -12.28 -22.39 1.45
C GLN A 43 -11.73 -21.29 0.53
N GLY A 44 -11.32 -21.65 -0.69
CA GLY A 44 -10.86 -20.70 -1.69
C GLY A 44 -11.95 -19.70 -2.12
N ARG A 45 -13.19 -20.17 -2.32
CA ARG A 45 -14.34 -19.30 -2.60
C ARG A 45 -14.66 -18.38 -1.42
N ALA A 46 -14.76 -18.93 -0.21
CA ALA A 46 -14.98 -18.15 1.01
C ALA A 46 -13.89 -17.08 1.22
N LEU A 47 -12.63 -17.39 0.93
CA LEU A 47 -11.56 -16.40 0.95
C LEU A 47 -11.78 -15.30 -0.10
N ALA A 48 -12.19 -15.64 -1.32
CA ALA A 48 -12.49 -14.65 -2.36
C ALA A 48 -13.64 -13.72 -1.91
N ASP A 49 -14.73 -14.30 -1.42
CA ASP A 49 -15.89 -13.56 -0.92
C ASP A 49 -15.54 -12.69 0.30
N LEU A 50 -14.62 -13.13 1.16
CA LEU A 50 -14.11 -12.32 2.27
C LEU A 50 -13.44 -11.01 1.79
N TYR A 51 -12.76 -11.04 0.64
CA TYR A 51 -12.20 -9.83 0.02
C TYR A 51 -13.25 -9.05 -0.79
N ASP A 52 -14.13 -9.75 -1.49
CA ASP A 52 -15.05 -9.13 -2.44
C ASP A 52 -16.31 -8.57 -1.77
N VAL A 53 -16.78 -9.17 -0.68
CA VAL A 53 -18.03 -8.82 -0.01
C VAL A 53 -17.76 -8.08 1.30
N VAL A 54 -16.91 -8.64 2.18
CA VAL A 54 -16.69 -8.09 3.53
C VAL A 54 -15.70 -6.93 3.51
N HIS A 55 -14.63 -7.00 2.70
CA HIS A 55 -13.59 -5.96 2.60
C HIS A 55 -13.49 -5.38 1.18
N HIS A 56 -14.64 -5.16 0.54
CA HIS A 56 -14.73 -4.78 -0.87
C HIS A 56 -13.88 -3.55 -1.19
N GLN A 57 -12.82 -3.74 -1.98
CA GLN A 57 -11.88 -2.68 -2.38
C GLN A 57 -11.37 -1.86 -1.20
N GLY A 58 -11.16 -2.47 -0.03
CA GLY A 58 -10.67 -1.76 1.14
C GLY A 58 -11.74 -1.05 1.97
N MET A 59 -13.02 -1.18 1.61
CA MET A 59 -14.12 -0.66 2.41
C MET A 59 -14.17 -1.35 3.77
N ILE A 60 -14.35 -0.55 4.82
CA ILE A 60 -14.62 -0.99 6.19
C ILE A 60 -16.10 -0.75 6.49
N SER A 61 -16.85 -1.82 6.70
CA SER A 61 -18.28 -1.80 7.03
C SER A 61 -18.54 -2.48 8.38
N GLY A 62 -19.80 -2.43 8.85
CA GLY A 62 -20.21 -3.04 10.11
C GLY A 62 -19.79 -4.51 10.26
N ALA A 63 -19.85 -5.29 9.18
CA ALA A 63 -19.44 -6.71 9.18
C ALA A 63 -17.92 -6.92 9.31
N THR A 64 -17.09 -5.90 9.04
CA THR A 64 -15.62 -6.07 8.98
C THR A 64 -15.02 -6.37 10.36
N ALA A 65 -15.41 -5.66 11.41
CA ALA A 65 -14.86 -5.88 12.75
C ALA A 65 -15.23 -7.28 13.33
N PRO A 66 -16.49 -7.77 13.25
CA PRO A 66 -16.81 -9.14 13.59
C PRO A 66 -16.05 -10.18 12.77
N ALA A 67 -15.87 -9.96 11.46
CA ALA A 67 -15.08 -10.84 10.61
C ALA A 67 -13.60 -10.89 11.04
N VAL A 68 -13.00 -9.76 11.45
CA VAL A 68 -11.64 -9.73 12.02
C VAL A 68 -11.55 -10.61 13.26
N LEU A 69 -12.50 -10.51 14.19
CA LEU A 69 -12.54 -11.34 15.39
C LEU A 69 -12.62 -12.83 15.05
N PHE A 70 -13.46 -13.19 14.09
CA PHE A 70 -13.59 -14.57 13.61
C PHE A 70 -12.28 -15.06 13.00
N VAL A 71 -11.69 -14.30 12.08
CA VAL A 71 -10.42 -14.66 11.43
C VAL A 71 -9.32 -14.88 12.47
N VAL A 72 -9.18 -13.98 13.44
CA VAL A 72 -8.20 -14.12 14.53
C VAL A 72 -8.44 -15.41 15.34
N ALA A 73 -9.71 -15.77 15.59
CA ALA A 73 -10.04 -16.98 16.33
C ALA A 73 -9.72 -18.28 15.56
N VAL A 74 -9.71 -18.25 14.23
CA VAL A 74 -9.43 -19.44 13.39
C VAL A 74 -7.99 -19.54 12.90
N LEU A 75 -7.15 -18.52 13.10
CA LEU A 75 -5.79 -18.49 12.54
C LEU A 75 -4.97 -19.74 12.91
N ASP A 76 -5.11 -20.28 14.11
CA ASP A 76 -4.38 -21.47 14.56
C ASP A 76 -5.08 -22.81 14.24
N ASP A 77 -6.27 -22.78 13.63
CA ASP A 77 -6.99 -23.99 13.24
C ASP A 77 -6.21 -24.74 12.14
N ARG A 78 -6.10 -26.08 12.25
CA ARG A 78 -5.36 -26.90 11.28
C ARG A 78 -5.88 -26.73 9.85
N ARG A 79 -7.18 -26.47 9.69
CA ARG A 79 -7.83 -26.31 8.37
C ARG A 79 -7.34 -25.06 7.65
N THR A 80 -6.74 -24.11 8.36
CA THR A 80 -6.10 -22.95 7.73
C THR A 80 -4.77 -23.29 7.06
N LEU A 81 -4.24 -24.51 7.23
CA LEU A 81 -3.06 -24.96 6.49
C LEU A 81 -3.39 -25.43 5.06
N THR A 82 -4.67 -25.55 4.70
CA THR A 82 -5.09 -25.99 3.37
C THR A 82 -4.60 -25.02 2.29
N PRO A 83 -3.98 -25.51 1.19
CA PRO A 83 -3.55 -24.67 0.08
C PRO A 83 -4.72 -24.09 -0.72
N VAL A 84 -4.80 -22.77 -0.78
CA VAL A 84 -5.81 -22.00 -1.54
C VAL A 84 -5.13 -21.05 -2.53
N LEU A 85 -5.86 -20.63 -3.56
CA LEU A 85 -5.40 -19.54 -4.43
C LEU A 85 -5.66 -18.21 -3.73
N PRO A 86 -4.62 -17.43 -3.39
CA PRO A 86 -4.81 -16.15 -2.75
C PRO A 86 -5.29 -15.10 -3.76
N ARG A 87 -5.97 -14.06 -3.27
CA ARG A 87 -6.36 -12.91 -4.11
C ARG A 87 -5.15 -12.08 -4.55
N THR A 88 -4.15 -11.95 -3.69
CA THR A 88 -2.90 -11.23 -3.94
C THR A 88 -1.72 -12.21 -3.97
N GLY A 89 -0.66 -11.87 -4.71
CA GLY A 89 0.53 -12.72 -4.84
C GLY A 89 0.77 -13.21 -6.27
N VAL A 90 1.56 -14.27 -6.41
CA VAL A 90 1.94 -14.81 -7.72
C VAL A 90 0.76 -15.59 -8.32
N ARG A 91 0.35 -15.21 -9.54
CA ARG A 91 -0.79 -15.83 -10.22
C ARG A 91 -0.59 -17.34 -10.37
N GLY A 92 -1.57 -18.12 -9.91
CA GLY A 92 -1.57 -19.58 -10.01
C GLY A 92 -0.76 -20.30 -8.92
N VAL A 93 -0.10 -19.56 -8.02
CA VAL A 93 0.61 -20.13 -6.87
C VAL A 93 -0.35 -20.22 -5.69
N LYS A 94 -0.53 -21.42 -5.15
CA LYS A 94 -1.31 -21.65 -3.93
C LYS A 94 -0.48 -21.33 -2.69
N VAL A 95 -1.12 -20.84 -1.64
CA VAL A 95 -0.55 -20.62 -0.32
C VAL A 95 -1.47 -21.22 0.75
N PRO A 96 -0.98 -21.54 1.95
CA PRO A 96 -1.87 -21.90 3.06
C PRO A 96 -2.93 -20.82 3.28
N LEU A 97 -4.18 -21.21 3.53
CA LEU A 97 -5.26 -20.26 3.84
C LEU A 97 -4.87 -19.29 4.95
N ARG A 98 -4.12 -19.74 5.95
CA ARG A 98 -3.54 -18.94 7.03
C ARG A 98 -2.74 -17.75 6.52
N VAL A 99 -1.89 -17.95 5.50
CA VAL A 99 -1.13 -16.88 4.86
C VAL A 99 -2.09 -15.87 4.23
N ALA A 100 -3.10 -16.34 3.51
CA ALA A 100 -4.07 -15.47 2.85
C ALA A 100 -4.94 -14.67 3.85
N LEU A 101 -5.28 -15.27 5.00
CA LEU A 101 -5.97 -14.61 6.11
C LEU A 101 -5.09 -13.56 6.81
N LEU A 102 -3.81 -13.83 7.00
CA LEU A 102 -2.85 -12.84 7.52
C LEU A 102 -2.69 -11.66 6.55
N CYS A 103 -2.67 -11.91 5.23
CA CYS A 103 -2.70 -10.86 4.21
C CYS A 103 -4.02 -10.07 4.25
N TRP A 104 -5.15 -10.74 4.49
CA TRP A 104 -6.44 -10.07 4.62
C TRP A 104 -6.48 -9.16 5.86
N LEU A 105 -6.02 -9.65 7.02
CA LEU A 105 -5.86 -8.84 8.23
C LEU A 105 -4.93 -7.65 8.00
N THR A 106 -3.82 -7.85 7.28
CA THR A 106 -2.91 -6.77 6.88
C THR A 106 -3.67 -5.68 6.12
N SER A 107 -4.46 -6.06 5.11
CA SER A 107 -5.28 -5.13 4.32
C SER A 107 -6.27 -4.36 5.20
N VAL A 108 -7.02 -5.05 6.06
CA VAL A 108 -8.00 -4.41 6.95
C VAL A 108 -7.32 -3.41 7.89
N MET A 109 -6.20 -3.78 8.53
CA MET A 109 -5.51 -2.91 9.48
C MET A 109 -4.88 -1.69 8.82
N GLN A 110 -4.39 -1.84 7.59
CA GLN A 110 -3.88 -0.74 6.75
C GLN A 110 -4.99 0.25 6.38
N HIS A 111 -6.14 -0.23 5.90
CA HIS A 111 -7.27 0.64 5.56
C HIS A 111 -7.91 1.27 6.81
N ALA A 112 -7.92 0.55 7.93
CA ALA A 112 -8.33 1.15 9.20
C ALA A 112 -7.35 2.24 9.67
N ALA A 113 -6.08 2.24 9.26
CA ALA A 113 -5.11 3.30 9.60
C ALA A 113 -5.21 4.53 8.68
N ASP A 114 -6.05 4.47 7.65
CA ASP A 114 -6.14 5.52 6.64
C ASP A 114 -7.00 6.70 7.15
N ASP A 115 -6.39 7.88 7.27
CA ASP A 115 -7.05 9.12 7.72
C ASP A 115 -7.50 10.02 6.55
N TYR A 116 -7.51 9.48 5.32
CA TYR A 116 -7.66 10.26 4.09
C TYR A 116 -8.94 11.14 4.03
N ASP A 117 -8.73 12.38 3.59
CA ASP A 117 -9.49 13.62 3.80
C ASP A 117 -10.78 13.84 2.99
N GLY A 118 -11.46 12.78 2.51
CA GLY A 118 -12.72 13.01 1.79
C GLY A 118 -13.26 11.89 0.90
N ARG A 119 -12.59 10.72 0.87
CA ARG A 119 -13.05 9.54 0.12
C ARG A 119 -13.05 8.28 0.99
N ARG A 120 -13.44 8.43 2.27
CA ARG A 120 -13.45 7.33 3.26
C ARG A 120 -14.01 6.05 2.63
N ARG A 121 -13.18 5.00 2.58
CA ARG A 121 -13.64 3.65 2.27
C ARG A 121 -14.20 3.02 3.55
N GLY A 122 -15.33 3.55 4.03
CA GLY A 122 -16.01 3.03 5.22
C GLY A 122 -16.65 4.07 6.12
N PHE A 123 -17.54 3.63 6.99
CA PHE A 123 -18.18 4.50 7.97
C PHE A 123 -17.27 4.74 9.18
N PRO A 124 -17.25 5.95 9.78
CA PRO A 124 -16.30 6.26 10.84
C PRO A 124 -16.39 5.32 12.05
N ALA A 125 -17.61 4.92 12.44
CA ALA A 125 -17.81 4.01 13.55
C ALA A 125 -17.21 2.62 13.28
N ASP A 126 -17.30 2.11 12.04
CA ASP A 126 -16.78 0.80 11.67
C ASP A 126 -15.24 0.80 11.57
N VAL A 127 -14.68 1.91 11.08
CA VAL A 127 -13.22 2.15 11.09
C VAL A 127 -12.70 2.15 12.53
N GLU A 128 -13.33 2.91 13.43
CA GLU A 128 -12.95 2.93 14.84
C GLU A 128 -13.12 1.57 15.51
N ALA A 129 -14.17 0.81 15.17
CA ALA A 129 -14.34 -0.56 15.65
C ALA A 129 -13.18 -1.47 15.22
N CYS A 130 -12.72 -1.37 13.96
CA CYS A 130 -11.55 -2.12 13.49
C CYS A 130 -10.25 -1.67 14.17
N ARG A 131 -10.06 -0.36 14.38
CA ARG A 131 -8.89 0.19 15.11
C ARG A 131 -8.82 -0.36 16.53
N ALA A 132 -9.95 -0.40 17.23
CA ALA A 132 -10.06 -0.90 18.59
C ALA A 132 -9.69 -2.38 18.75
N LEU A 133 -9.66 -3.16 17.66
CA LEU A 133 -9.27 -4.57 17.68
C LEU A 133 -7.76 -4.80 17.65
N ARG A 134 -6.95 -3.78 17.30
CA ARG A 134 -5.49 -3.93 17.16
C ARG A 134 -4.80 -4.52 18.39
N PRO A 135 -5.14 -4.13 19.64
CA PRO A 135 -4.54 -4.75 20.83
C PRO A 135 -4.84 -6.23 21.00
N SER A 136 -5.99 -6.69 20.48
CA SER A 136 -6.38 -8.11 20.51
C SER A 136 -5.77 -8.91 19.36
N VAL A 137 -5.65 -8.30 18.18
CA VAL A 137 -5.08 -8.93 16.98
C VAL A 137 -3.56 -9.07 17.09
N PHE A 138 -2.88 -8.01 17.57
CA PHE A 138 -1.43 -7.91 17.54
C PHE A 138 -0.69 -9.06 18.23
N PRO A 139 -1.06 -9.51 19.45
CA PRO A 139 -0.37 -10.61 20.11
C PRO A 139 -0.46 -11.93 19.33
N VAL A 140 -1.62 -12.19 18.70
CA VAL A 140 -1.86 -13.41 17.91
C VAL A 140 -0.96 -13.42 16.68
N VAL A 141 -1.03 -12.37 15.85
CA VAL A 141 -0.21 -12.29 14.63
C VAL A 141 1.29 -12.19 14.95
N ARG A 142 1.66 -11.54 16.05
CA ARG A 142 3.06 -11.47 16.50
C ARG A 142 3.62 -12.85 16.83
N SER A 143 2.84 -13.73 17.46
CA SER A 143 3.31 -15.08 17.83
C SER A 143 3.66 -15.92 16.60
N MET A 144 2.89 -15.77 15.51
CA MET A 144 3.08 -16.49 14.25
C MET A 144 4.31 -16.05 13.46
N ARG A 145 5.01 -14.99 13.88
CA ARG A 145 6.30 -14.60 13.28
C ARG A 145 7.42 -15.61 13.54
N SER A 146 7.24 -16.48 14.53
CA SER A 146 8.18 -17.57 14.84
C SER A 146 7.70 -18.91 14.26
N ASP A 147 6.72 -18.89 13.35
CA ASP A 147 6.25 -20.10 12.66
C ASP A 147 7.40 -20.71 11.84
N PRO A 148 7.58 -22.04 11.85
CA PRO A 148 8.63 -22.69 11.08
C PRO A 148 8.45 -22.55 9.56
N ASP A 149 7.23 -22.28 9.07
CA ASP A 149 7.01 -21.94 7.67
C ASP A 149 7.36 -20.45 7.44
N PRO A 150 8.40 -20.16 6.64
CA PRO A 150 8.85 -18.79 6.40
C PRO A 150 7.79 -17.93 5.71
N VAL A 151 6.85 -18.52 4.95
CA VAL A 151 5.77 -17.77 4.28
C VAL A 151 4.74 -17.31 5.32
N ILE A 152 4.42 -18.16 6.31
CA ILE A 152 3.55 -17.79 7.44
C ILE A 152 4.23 -16.72 8.29
N ALA A 153 5.50 -16.91 8.65
CA ALA A 153 6.26 -15.94 9.43
C ALA A 153 6.35 -14.56 8.75
N SER A 154 6.49 -14.54 7.43
CA SER A 154 6.52 -13.30 6.65
C SER A 154 5.15 -12.61 6.60
N ALA A 155 4.07 -13.35 6.32
CA ALA A 155 2.71 -12.81 6.34
C ALA A 155 2.30 -12.27 7.72
N ALA A 156 2.70 -12.98 8.78
CA ALA A 156 2.52 -12.55 10.17
C ALA A 156 3.27 -11.26 10.49
N SER A 157 4.46 -11.07 9.92
CA SER A 157 5.22 -9.82 10.06
C SER A 157 4.51 -8.64 9.38
N GLY A 158 3.93 -8.86 8.20
CA GLY A 158 3.09 -7.85 7.52
C GLY A 158 1.87 -7.44 8.36
N ALA A 159 1.14 -8.42 8.89
CA ALA A 159 -0.03 -8.16 9.74
C ALA A 159 0.35 -7.44 11.05
N ALA A 160 1.46 -7.84 11.68
CA ALA A 160 1.96 -7.20 12.89
C ALA A 160 2.34 -5.73 12.63
N LEU A 161 3.05 -5.42 11.53
CA LEU A 161 3.36 -4.04 11.16
C LEU A 161 2.11 -3.21 10.92
N ALA A 162 1.11 -3.79 10.23
CA ALA A 162 -0.16 -3.11 9.99
C ALA A 162 -0.93 -2.79 11.28
N CYS A 163 -0.90 -3.68 12.28
CA CYS A 163 -1.48 -3.39 13.60
C CYS A 163 -0.76 -2.26 14.34
N LEU A 164 0.54 -2.06 14.09
CA LEU A 164 1.36 -1.05 14.79
C LEU A 164 1.31 0.34 14.13
N LEU A 165 0.92 0.43 12.84
CA LEU A 165 0.94 1.62 11.97
C LEU A 165 0.65 2.91 12.73
N ASP A 166 -0.59 3.04 13.19
CA ASP A 166 -1.08 4.19 13.93
C ASP A 166 -1.89 3.76 15.16
N ALA A 167 -1.30 2.85 15.94
CA ALA A 167 -1.85 2.37 17.21
C ALA A 167 -1.02 2.92 18.36
N PRO A 168 -1.37 4.09 18.94
CA PRO A 168 -0.62 4.67 20.06
C PRO A 168 -0.50 3.72 21.25
N GLU A 169 -1.54 2.91 21.51
CA GLU A 169 -1.57 1.89 22.56
C GLU A 169 -0.54 0.77 22.35
N LEU A 170 -0.11 0.53 21.10
CA LEU A 170 0.92 -0.45 20.75
C LEU A 170 2.28 0.18 20.43
N ALA A 171 2.44 1.50 20.57
CA ALA A 171 3.65 2.21 20.17
C ALA A 171 4.92 1.68 20.86
N HIS A 172 4.80 1.18 22.09
CA HIS A 172 5.90 0.57 22.86
C HIS A 172 6.48 -0.70 22.20
N HIS A 173 5.79 -1.31 21.24
CA HIS A 173 6.31 -2.44 20.47
C HIS A 173 7.15 -2.04 19.24
N ARG A 174 7.08 -0.77 18.80
CA ARG A 174 7.79 -0.28 17.60
C ARG A 174 9.31 -0.38 17.72
N ALA A 175 9.86 -0.15 18.91
CA ALA A 175 11.32 -0.28 19.11
C ALA A 175 11.85 -1.69 18.80
N GLY A 176 11.01 -2.72 18.97
CA GLY A 176 11.36 -4.11 18.66
C GLY A 176 11.22 -4.49 17.18
N THR A 177 10.81 -3.56 16.30
CA THR A 177 10.60 -3.81 14.87
C THR A 177 11.79 -3.43 14.00
N ALA A 178 12.85 -2.83 14.58
CA ALA A 178 14.02 -2.38 13.83
C ALA A 178 14.71 -3.51 13.05
N THR A 179 14.72 -4.75 13.57
CA THR A 179 15.31 -5.91 12.88
C THR A 179 14.41 -6.49 11.78
N TRP A 180 13.20 -5.95 11.60
CA TRP A 180 12.24 -6.49 10.63
C TRP A 180 12.46 -5.93 9.23
N SER A 181 13.29 -4.88 9.10
CA SER A 181 13.77 -4.41 7.81
C SER A 181 14.78 -5.35 7.17
N ASP A 182 15.29 -6.38 7.88
CA ASP A 182 16.10 -7.41 7.25
C ASP A 182 15.26 -8.08 6.14
N GLY A 183 15.68 -7.93 4.88
CA GLY A 183 14.87 -8.28 3.71
C GLY A 183 14.29 -9.70 3.72
N HIS A 184 14.91 -10.62 4.46
CA HIS A 184 14.42 -11.98 4.70
C HIS A 184 13.07 -12.04 5.44
N ALA A 185 12.83 -11.16 6.40
CA ALA A 185 11.59 -11.16 7.19
C ALA A 185 10.36 -10.79 6.33
N LEU A 186 10.56 -9.94 5.32
CA LEU A 186 9.51 -9.44 4.45
C LEU A 186 9.50 -10.11 3.08
N ALA A 187 10.47 -10.97 2.75
CA ALA A 187 10.64 -11.57 1.43
C ALA A 187 9.42 -12.37 0.95
N GLY A 188 8.66 -12.98 1.88
CA GLY A 188 7.46 -13.76 1.57
C GLY A 188 6.21 -12.92 1.27
N LEU A 189 6.24 -11.61 1.57
CA LEU A 189 5.16 -10.71 1.25
C LEU A 189 5.15 -10.36 -0.24
N ASP A 190 3.96 -10.10 -0.79
CA ASP A 190 3.86 -9.52 -2.12
C ASP A 190 4.47 -8.10 -2.16
N ARG A 191 4.79 -7.61 -3.37
CA ARG A 191 5.42 -6.29 -3.59
C ARG A 191 4.72 -5.16 -2.85
N TYR A 192 3.38 -5.14 -2.85
CA TYR A 192 2.61 -4.07 -2.26
C TYR A 192 2.73 -4.07 -0.73
N SER A 193 2.57 -5.25 -0.14
CA SER A 193 2.75 -5.47 1.29
C SER A 193 4.18 -5.15 1.75
N ARG A 194 5.21 -5.45 0.94
CA ARG A 194 6.60 -5.04 1.22
C ARG A 194 6.76 -3.52 1.22
N VAL A 195 6.28 -2.81 0.19
CA VAL A 195 6.33 -1.33 0.17
C VAL A 195 5.68 -0.73 1.41
N MET A 196 4.49 -1.22 1.77
CA MET A 196 3.78 -0.77 2.99
C MET A 196 4.61 -0.99 4.25
N ALA A 197 5.18 -2.19 4.43
CA ALA A 197 6.03 -2.52 5.57
C ALA A 197 7.25 -1.59 5.67
N ILE A 198 7.91 -1.31 4.54
CA ILE A 198 9.07 -0.42 4.49
C ILE A 198 8.71 1.02 4.86
N LEU A 199 7.64 1.58 4.30
CA LEU A 199 7.18 2.93 4.64
C LEU A 199 6.78 3.04 6.11
N THR A 200 6.19 1.97 6.65
CA THR A 200 5.84 1.85 8.07
C THR A 200 7.08 1.89 8.96
N LEU A 201 8.10 1.10 8.63
CA LEU A 201 9.35 1.09 9.40
C LEU A 201 10.04 2.46 9.35
N GLN A 202 10.07 3.10 8.17
CA GLN A 202 10.65 4.44 8.02
C GLN A 202 9.90 5.51 8.81
N SER A 203 8.57 5.46 8.89
CA SER A 203 7.79 6.45 9.65
C SER A 203 8.08 6.41 11.15
N TRP A 204 8.64 5.30 11.64
CA TRP A 204 9.12 5.15 13.01
C TRP A 204 10.63 5.34 13.16
N GLY A 205 11.33 5.75 12.11
CA GLY A 205 12.78 5.94 12.11
C GLY A 205 13.61 4.66 11.96
N GLY A 206 13.00 3.56 11.49
CA GLY A 206 13.71 2.32 11.19
C GLY A 206 14.67 2.46 10.00
N ASP A 207 15.79 1.74 10.06
CA ASP A 207 16.76 1.69 8.97
C ASP A 207 16.31 0.70 7.90
N THR A 208 16.13 1.19 6.68
CA THR A 208 15.74 0.40 5.50
C THR A 208 16.83 0.32 4.44
N THR A 209 18.07 0.69 4.78
CA THR A 209 19.20 0.75 3.83
C THR A 209 19.49 -0.64 3.23
N SER A 210 19.51 -1.69 4.04
CA SER A 210 19.73 -3.06 3.54
C SER A 210 18.68 -3.48 2.49
N VAL A 211 17.42 -3.08 2.68
CA VAL A 211 16.34 -3.36 1.71
C VAL A 211 16.56 -2.61 0.41
N MET A 212 16.96 -1.34 0.49
CA MET A 212 17.32 -0.55 -0.70
C MET A 212 18.44 -1.23 -1.51
N GLU A 213 19.39 -1.89 -0.86
CA GLU A 213 20.51 -2.55 -1.53
C GLU A 213 20.17 -3.95 -2.07
N THR A 214 19.27 -4.68 -1.42
CA THR A 214 19.12 -6.13 -1.64
C THR A 214 17.76 -6.59 -2.16
N ASP A 215 16.68 -5.81 -2.03
CA ASP A 215 15.36 -6.28 -2.50
C ASP A 215 15.37 -6.42 -4.03
N PRO A 216 14.88 -7.55 -4.59
CA PRO A 216 14.88 -7.75 -6.03
C PRO A 216 13.94 -6.78 -6.77
N ASP A 217 12.92 -6.24 -6.11
CA ASP A 217 11.91 -5.39 -6.72
C ASP A 217 12.33 -3.89 -6.70
N PRO A 218 12.44 -3.24 -7.87
CA PRO A 218 12.82 -1.82 -7.95
C PRO A 218 11.91 -0.89 -7.16
N LEU A 219 10.61 -1.18 -7.09
CA LEU A 219 9.65 -0.34 -6.37
C LEU A 219 9.86 -0.43 -4.86
N VAL A 220 10.22 -1.62 -4.35
CA VAL A 220 10.54 -1.80 -2.94
C VAL A 220 11.85 -1.11 -2.59
N ARG A 221 12.89 -1.22 -3.44
CA ARG A 221 14.14 -0.48 -3.26
C ARG A 221 13.94 1.03 -3.25
N ALA A 222 13.10 1.54 -4.15
CA ALA A 222 12.77 2.96 -4.23
C ALA A 222 11.93 3.44 -3.02
N ALA A 223 11.00 2.63 -2.51
CA ALA A 223 10.32 2.93 -1.25
C ALA A 223 11.31 3.00 -0.08
N ALA A 224 12.24 2.03 -0.01
CA ALA A 224 13.34 2.04 0.95
C ALA A 224 14.25 3.27 0.77
N ALA A 225 14.33 3.83 -0.43
CA ALA A 225 15.11 5.02 -0.76
C ALA A 225 14.52 6.35 -0.27
N LEU A 226 13.24 6.38 0.13
CA LEU A 226 12.58 7.61 0.58
C LEU A 226 13.08 8.13 1.93
N THR A 227 13.69 7.30 2.77
CA THR A 227 14.14 7.72 4.10
C THR A 227 15.15 8.88 4.01
N PRO A 228 15.04 9.92 4.89
CA PRO A 228 16.00 11.01 4.94
C PRO A 228 17.44 10.56 5.20
N ALA A 229 17.62 9.42 5.89
CA ALA A 229 18.93 8.87 6.24
C ALA A 229 19.82 8.61 5.01
N ILE A 230 19.24 8.38 3.83
CA ILE A 230 19.97 8.11 2.59
C ILE A 230 19.78 9.18 1.52
N ALA A 231 19.36 10.39 1.91
CA ALA A 231 19.13 11.49 0.98
C ALA A 231 20.37 11.89 0.16
N GLY A 232 21.58 11.72 0.72
CA GLY A 232 22.84 11.95 0.03
C GLY A 232 23.39 10.75 -0.77
N SER A 233 22.70 9.62 -0.77
CA SER A 233 23.18 8.40 -1.43
C SER A 233 22.91 8.45 -2.93
N VAL A 234 23.97 8.31 -3.74
CA VAL A 234 23.86 8.15 -5.21
C VAL A 234 23.01 6.93 -5.54
N HIS A 235 23.17 5.82 -4.80
CA HIS A 235 22.37 4.62 -4.98
C HIS A 235 20.89 4.84 -4.63
N GLY A 236 20.61 5.61 -3.57
CA GLY A 236 19.24 5.98 -3.20
C GLY A 236 18.54 6.81 -4.29
N THR A 237 19.22 7.85 -4.79
CA THR A 237 18.70 8.65 -5.91
C THR A 237 18.50 7.81 -7.17
N ARG A 238 19.43 6.90 -7.47
CA ARG A 238 19.32 5.99 -8.61
C ARG A 238 18.13 5.04 -8.50
N ALA A 239 17.89 4.46 -7.32
CA ALA A 239 16.76 3.56 -7.10
C ALA A 239 15.42 4.25 -7.37
N LEU A 240 15.27 5.52 -6.98
CA LEU A 240 14.08 6.30 -7.26
C LEU A 240 13.93 6.61 -8.76
N LEU A 241 15.02 7.00 -9.44
CA LEU A 241 15.04 7.25 -10.88
C LEU A 241 14.67 6.02 -11.70
N ASP A 242 15.17 4.83 -11.34
CA ASP A 242 14.87 3.58 -12.03
C ASP A 242 13.37 3.27 -12.05
N VAL A 243 12.64 3.63 -10.98
CA VAL A 243 11.19 3.46 -10.90
C VAL A 243 10.44 4.48 -11.76
N LEU A 244 10.92 5.72 -11.85
CA LEU A 244 10.33 6.76 -12.70
C LEU A 244 10.54 6.48 -14.19
N SER A 245 11.70 5.93 -14.55
CA SER A 245 12.04 5.58 -15.93
C SER A 245 11.49 4.22 -16.37
N ALA A 246 10.88 3.45 -15.47
CA ALA A 246 10.32 2.14 -15.82
C ALA A 246 9.05 2.31 -16.69
N PRO A 247 8.83 1.46 -17.71
CA PRO A 247 7.58 1.46 -18.48
C PRO A 247 6.31 1.28 -17.62
N SER A 248 6.47 0.68 -16.43
CA SER A 248 5.40 0.49 -15.44
C SER A 248 5.17 1.69 -14.52
N ALA A 249 5.90 2.80 -14.66
CA ALA A 249 5.77 3.98 -13.81
C ALA A 249 4.32 4.50 -13.78
N HIS A 250 3.66 4.56 -14.93
CA HIS A 250 2.26 5.02 -15.03
C HIS A 250 1.26 4.17 -14.23
N ALA A 251 1.50 2.86 -14.14
CA ALA A 251 0.69 1.96 -13.32
C ALA A 251 0.90 2.24 -11.83
N SER A 252 2.12 2.63 -11.45
CA SER A 252 2.47 3.01 -10.08
C SER A 252 1.87 4.36 -9.68
N CYS A 253 1.71 5.32 -10.63
CA CYS A 253 1.05 6.60 -10.38
C CYS A 253 -0.43 6.46 -9.97
N LYS A 254 -1.12 5.41 -10.45
CA LYS A 254 -2.53 5.14 -10.12
C LYS A 254 -2.69 4.35 -8.81
N ARG A 255 -1.59 3.88 -8.24
CA ARG A 255 -1.60 2.99 -7.08
C ARG A 255 -1.72 3.82 -5.80
N ASP A 256 -2.76 3.53 -5.04
CA ASP A 256 -2.96 4.06 -3.71
C ASP A 256 -2.44 3.08 -2.65
N TYR A 257 -1.80 3.61 -1.62
CA TYR A 257 -1.29 2.86 -0.48
C TYR A 257 -2.00 3.38 0.77
N PRO A 258 -2.88 2.59 1.41
CA PRO A 258 -3.61 3.00 2.61
C PRO A 258 -2.66 3.63 3.61
N HIS A 259 -3.11 4.67 4.32
CA HIS A 259 -2.31 5.45 5.26
C HIS A 259 -1.19 6.31 4.64
N PHE A 260 -0.60 5.92 3.51
CA PHE A 260 0.46 6.69 2.84
C PHE A 260 0.00 7.44 1.58
N GLY A 261 -1.23 7.20 1.12
CA GLY A 261 -1.85 7.80 -0.06
C GLY A 261 -1.15 7.42 -1.38
N PRO A 262 -1.23 8.27 -2.42
CA PRO A 262 -0.57 8.06 -3.69
C PRO A 262 0.94 8.36 -3.60
N ILE A 263 1.69 7.49 -2.91
CA ILE A 263 3.11 7.68 -2.55
C ILE A 263 3.98 8.08 -3.73
N PHE A 264 3.64 7.61 -4.93
CA PHE A 264 4.42 7.89 -6.12
C PHE A 264 4.40 9.39 -6.43
N MET A 265 3.23 10.02 -6.33
CA MET A 265 3.04 11.44 -6.61
C MET A 265 3.37 12.32 -5.40
N SER A 266 3.04 11.86 -4.19
CA SER A 266 3.22 12.65 -2.96
C SER A 266 4.62 12.53 -2.35
N ARG A 267 5.40 11.49 -2.69
CA ARG A 267 6.73 11.24 -2.11
C ARG A 267 7.79 10.96 -3.16
N PHE A 268 7.61 9.99 -4.05
CA PHE A 268 8.68 9.57 -4.99
C PHE A 268 9.09 10.72 -5.92
N LEU A 269 8.13 11.27 -6.68
CA LEU A 269 8.42 12.32 -7.64
C LEU A 269 9.01 13.59 -6.97
N PRO A 270 8.43 14.11 -5.87
CA PRO A 270 9.05 15.20 -5.10
C PRO A 270 10.49 14.89 -4.65
N THR A 271 10.72 13.69 -4.11
CA THR A 271 12.05 13.29 -3.61
C THR A 271 13.08 13.22 -4.75
N VAL A 272 12.68 12.75 -5.94
CA VAL A 272 13.60 12.72 -7.09
C VAL A 272 13.87 14.11 -7.61
N ILE A 273 12.85 14.96 -7.68
CA ILE A 273 13.05 16.37 -7.99
C ILE A 273 14.08 16.95 -7.02
N GLU A 274 13.99 16.68 -5.72
CA GLU A 274 14.93 17.18 -4.71
C GLU A 274 16.35 16.58 -4.76
N ARG A 275 16.53 15.36 -5.25
CA ARG A 275 17.83 14.67 -5.15
C ARG A 275 18.58 14.54 -6.46
N ALA A 276 17.88 14.45 -7.59
CA ALA A 276 18.51 14.19 -8.89
C ALA A 276 19.14 15.45 -9.50
N SER A 277 20.22 15.26 -10.27
CA SER A 277 20.72 16.29 -11.18
C SER A 277 19.67 16.58 -12.27
N LEU A 278 19.73 17.74 -12.92
CA LEU A 278 18.85 18.02 -14.06
C LEU A 278 19.10 17.03 -15.21
N ASP A 279 20.36 16.66 -15.44
CA ASP A 279 20.75 15.73 -16.50
C ASP A 279 20.14 14.32 -16.30
N ASP A 280 19.99 13.88 -15.05
CA ASP A 280 19.31 12.61 -14.72
C ASP A 280 17.77 12.75 -14.69
N LEU A 281 17.27 13.91 -14.24
CA LEU A 281 15.84 14.15 -14.06
C LEU A 281 15.10 14.29 -15.39
N ILE A 282 15.69 14.98 -16.36
CA ILE A 282 15.07 15.26 -17.67
C ILE A 282 14.63 13.96 -18.39
N PRO A 283 15.50 12.97 -18.63
CA PRO A 283 15.08 11.74 -19.31
C PRO A 283 14.05 10.93 -18.50
N ALA A 284 14.11 10.96 -17.17
CA ALA A 284 13.12 10.28 -16.33
C ALA A 284 11.74 10.95 -16.40
N LEU A 285 11.70 12.29 -16.37
CA LEU A 285 10.46 13.05 -16.54
C LEU A 285 9.87 12.89 -17.95
N ASP A 286 10.71 12.88 -18.99
CA ASP A 286 10.24 12.69 -20.36
C ASP A 286 9.48 11.36 -20.51
N LEU A 287 10.08 10.26 -20.02
CA LEU A 287 9.46 8.94 -20.00
C LEU A 287 8.18 8.92 -19.15
N LEU A 288 8.23 9.48 -17.94
CA LEU A 288 7.07 9.52 -17.04
C LEU A 288 5.90 10.29 -17.67
N LEU A 289 6.16 11.43 -18.30
CA LEU A 289 5.13 12.31 -18.83
C LEU A 289 4.56 11.80 -20.17
N ALA A 290 5.35 11.07 -20.96
CA ALA A 290 4.92 10.50 -22.24
C ALA A 290 3.69 9.58 -22.14
N GLY A 291 3.53 8.87 -21.03
CA GLY A 291 2.36 8.00 -20.77
C GLY A 291 1.60 8.33 -19.49
N ALA A 292 1.84 9.51 -18.89
CA ALA A 292 1.30 9.84 -17.59
C ALA A 292 -0.23 9.84 -17.59
N PRO A 293 -0.88 9.20 -16.59
CA PRO A 293 -2.31 9.36 -16.39
C PRO A 293 -2.65 10.78 -15.91
N PRO A 294 -3.87 11.29 -16.15
CA PRO A 294 -4.27 12.65 -15.73
C PRO A 294 -4.08 12.96 -14.24
N VAL A 295 -4.10 11.93 -13.38
CA VAL A 295 -3.83 12.06 -11.93
C VAL A 295 -2.46 12.66 -11.62
N ILE A 296 -1.50 12.62 -12.56
CA ILE A 296 -0.19 13.28 -12.37
C ILE A 296 -0.31 14.78 -12.12
N TYR A 297 -1.39 15.42 -12.58
CA TYR A 297 -1.61 16.85 -12.41
C TYR A 297 -2.36 17.22 -11.12
N GLN A 298 -2.73 16.24 -10.29
CA GLN A 298 -3.48 16.47 -9.05
C GLN A 298 -2.61 16.79 -7.83
N VAL A 299 -1.29 16.68 -7.96
CA VAL A 299 -0.33 16.92 -6.86
C VAL A 299 0.67 18.00 -7.28
N ASP A 300 0.99 18.92 -6.38
CA ASP A 300 1.81 20.10 -6.66
C ASP A 300 3.34 19.84 -6.72
N TRP A 301 3.76 18.80 -7.45
CA TRP A 301 5.18 18.55 -7.70
C TRP A 301 5.79 19.59 -8.66
N CYS A 302 4.97 20.25 -9.47
CA CYS A 302 5.41 21.26 -10.43
C CYS A 302 5.91 22.55 -9.76
N THR A 303 5.27 23.00 -8.67
CA THR A 303 5.77 24.15 -7.90
C THR A 303 7.14 23.85 -7.31
N LEU A 304 7.34 22.63 -6.80
CA LEU A 304 8.64 22.17 -6.30
C LEU A 304 9.69 22.13 -7.43
N LEU A 305 9.34 21.57 -8.59
CA LEU A 305 10.23 21.54 -9.75
C LEU A 305 10.65 22.94 -10.18
N ARG A 306 9.69 23.87 -10.25
CA ARG A 306 9.96 25.27 -10.60
C ARG A 306 10.90 25.93 -9.60
N ALA A 307 10.59 25.83 -8.31
CA ALA A 307 11.39 26.43 -7.25
C ALA A 307 12.85 25.94 -7.28
N ARG A 308 13.06 24.65 -7.57
CA ARG A 308 14.39 24.06 -7.68
C ARG A 308 15.10 24.42 -8.99
N ALA A 309 14.46 24.15 -10.12
CA ALA A 309 15.10 24.19 -11.42
C ALA A 309 15.18 25.62 -12.00
N PHE A 310 14.31 26.53 -11.58
CA PHE A 310 14.20 27.89 -12.11
C PHE A 310 14.14 28.95 -10.99
N PRO A 311 15.16 29.06 -10.13
CA PRO A 311 15.11 29.94 -8.94
C PRO A 311 15.24 31.44 -9.27
N SER A 312 15.62 31.81 -10.49
CA SER A 312 15.81 33.22 -10.88
C SER A 312 15.43 33.47 -12.34
N ALA A 313 15.07 34.71 -12.67
CA ALA A 313 14.63 35.14 -14.00
C ALA A 313 15.78 35.40 -15.00
N GLY A 314 16.95 34.78 -14.79
CA GLY A 314 18.13 34.93 -15.64
C GLY A 314 18.08 34.08 -16.92
N PRO A 315 19.12 34.16 -17.78
CA PRO A 315 19.26 33.28 -18.93
C PRO A 315 19.26 31.81 -18.50
N LEU A 316 18.49 30.98 -19.21
CA LEU A 316 18.42 29.55 -18.93
C LEU A 316 19.72 28.86 -19.36
N SER A 317 20.23 27.98 -18.50
CA SER A 317 21.25 26.99 -18.87
C SER A 317 20.69 25.97 -19.88
N ALA A 318 21.59 25.23 -20.54
CA ALA A 318 21.19 24.18 -21.48
C ALA A 318 20.28 23.11 -20.84
N ALA A 319 20.55 22.71 -19.59
CA ALA A 319 19.73 21.75 -18.87
C ALA A 319 18.34 22.32 -18.51
N GLN A 320 18.27 23.59 -18.09
CA GLN A 320 16.99 24.28 -17.85
C GLN A 320 16.16 24.43 -19.13
N GLN A 321 16.82 24.74 -20.25
CA GLN A 321 16.18 24.79 -21.56
C GLN A 321 15.61 23.41 -21.96
N ALA A 322 16.41 22.36 -21.86
CA ALA A 322 15.98 21.00 -22.19
C ALA A 322 14.82 20.52 -21.30
N LEU A 323 14.86 20.80 -20.00
CA LEU A 323 13.75 20.51 -19.09
C LEU A 323 12.47 21.24 -19.50
N ARG A 324 12.58 22.53 -19.85
CA ARG A 324 11.45 23.32 -20.34
C ARG A 324 10.86 22.72 -21.62
N ASP A 325 11.70 22.30 -22.55
CA ASP A 325 11.26 21.73 -23.83
C ASP A 325 10.50 20.41 -23.60
N VAL A 326 10.96 19.53 -22.70
CA VAL A 326 10.23 18.32 -22.30
C VAL A 326 8.86 18.65 -21.71
N ILE A 327 8.78 19.63 -20.80
CA ILE A 327 7.51 20.06 -20.20
C ILE A 327 6.56 20.61 -21.28
N ALA A 328 7.06 21.45 -22.17
CA ALA A 328 6.28 22.03 -23.26
C ALA A 328 5.70 20.94 -24.17
N GLU A 329 6.53 19.99 -24.60
CA GLU A 329 6.11 18.89 -25.46
C GLU A 329 5.09 17.98 -24.77
N ARG A 330 5.39 17.52 -23.54
CA ARG A 330 4.60 16.46 -22.88
C ARG A 330 3.33 16.97 -22.21
N CYS A 331 3.35 18.18 -21.65
CA CYS A 331 2.22 18.72 -20.88
C CYS A 331 1.33 19.67 -21.71
N PHE A 332 1.83 20.21 -22.82
CA PHE A 332 1.12 21.20 -23.64
C PHE A 332 1.12 20.89 -25.14
N GLY A 333 1.84 19.85 -25.58
CA GLY A 333 1.85 19.44 -26.98
C GLY A 333 0.56 18.73 -27.44
N PRO A 334 0.43 18.45 -28.74
CA PRO A 334 -0.78 17.87 -29.35
C PRO A 334 -1.19 16.49 -28.81
N GLY A 335 -0.25 15.76 -28.20
CA GLY A 335 -0.47 14.45 -27.58
C GLY A 335 -0.70 14.49 -26.06
N SER A 336 -0.77 15.68 -25.46
CA SER A 336 -0.96 15.81 -24.01
C SER A 336 -2.38 15.34 -23.60
N PRO A 337 -2.52 14.59 -22.50
CA PRO A 337 -3.82 14.11 -22.06
C PRO A 337 -4.77 15.29 -21.74
N PRO A 338 -6.04 15.24 -22.18
CA PRO A 338 -7.00 16.29 -21.90
C PRO A 338 -7.24 16.36 -20.38
N VAL A 339 -7.06 17.55 -19.80
CA VAL A 339 -7.23 17.74 -18.35
C VAL A 339 -8.67 18.12 -18.06
N PRO A 340 -9.41 17.34 -17.25
CA PRO A 340 -10.63 17.82 -16.65
C PRO A 340 -10.23 18.72 -15.46
N PHE A 341 -10.18 20.04 -15.70
CA PHE A 341 -10.19 21.14 -14.73
C PHE A 341 -9.03 21.29 -13.69
N ASP A 342 -8.54 22.53 -13.55
CA ASP A 342 -7.94 23.18 -12.37
C ASP A 342 -6.89 22.43 -11.50
N GLY A 343 -6.11 21.51 -12.07
CA GLY A 343 -4.99 20.90 -11.34
C GLY A 343 -3.87 21.90 -11.06
N ASP A 344 -3.56 22.13 -9.78
CA ASP A 344 -2.52 23.05 -9.28
C ASP A 344 -1.18 22.87 -10.03
N ALA A 345 -0.84 21.62 -10.32
CA ALA A 345 0.39 21.25 -11.01
C ALA A 345 0.48 21.83 -12.43
N ARG A 346 -0.59 21.73 -13.24
CA ARG A 346 -0.55 22.24 -14.62
C ARG A 346 -0.51 23.76 -14.65
N LYS A 347 -1.22 24.41 -13.73
CA LYS A 347 -1.15 25.87 -13.55
C LYS A 347 0.27 26.32 -13.22
N ALA A 348 0.96 25.61 -12.33
CA ALA A 348 2.35 25.88 -12.01
C ALA A 348 3.31 25.68 -13.21
N LEU A 349 2.99 24.79 -14.15
CA LEU A 349 3.77 24.57 -15.38
C LEU A 349 3.52 25.61 -16.48
N ILE A 350 2.35 26.27 -16.50
CA ILE A 350 2.05 27.30 -17.52
C ILE A 350 3.11 28.40 -17.48
N ASP A 351 3.54 28.81 -16.29
CA ASP A 351 4.55 29.86 -16.13
C ASP A 351 5.98 29.41 -16.54
N LEU A 352 6.20 28.11 -16.77
CA LEU A 352 7.50 27.58 -17.23
C LEU A 352 7.61 27.53 -18.75
N VAL A 353 6.48 27.59 -19.47
CA VAL A 353 6.42 27.46 -20.92
C VAL A 353 6.00 28.81 -21.53
N PRO A 354 6.71 29.34 -22.54
CA PRO A 354 6.45 30.66 -23.11
C PRO A 354 5.11 30.79 -23.86
#